data_AF-K7L979-F1
#
_entry.id   AF-K7L979-F1
#
_cell.length_a   1.000
_cell.length_b   1.000
_cell.length_c   1.000
_cell.angle_alpha   90.00
_cell.angle_beta   90.00
_cell.angle_gamma   90.00
#
_symmetry.space_group_name_H-M   'P 1'
#
loop_
_entity.id
_entity.type
_entity.pdbx_description
1 polymer ?
#
loop_
_entity_poly.entity_id
_entity_poly.type
_entity_poly.pdbx_seq_one_letter_code
_entity_poly.pdbx_strand_id
1 'polypeptide(L)'
;MAAVLVYQTQWENGFHAQAAEIIAGKWLKIWIDFGAVLSAIGLFEAQLSSSAYQILGMAEIGILSKLFGVRSKWFHTPWLGILVSTIITIGVSYMDFTNIISSANFLYSLGMLLEFASFLWLRWKSPSIKRPYRVPLKLPLLVVMCLVPSGFLVLIMVIATKTVYLVSGVMSVAGIGFFLFIKLCKRKKWVGFEQEKDDGFERDNVSSLCISVVVLD
;
A
#
# COMPACT_ATOMS: atom_id res chain seq x y z
N MET A 1 1.59 -22.22 35.24
CA MET A 1 1.88 -22.05 33.80
C MET A 1 0.56 -22.08 33.06
N ALA A 2 -0.01 -20.91 32.75
CA ALA A 2 -1.31 -20.81 32.08
C ALA A 2 -1.14 -21.04 30.56
N ALA A 3 -0.89 -22.28 30.17
CA ALA A 3 -1.03 -22.69 28.78
C ALA A 3 -2.51 -23.04 28.55
N VAL A 4 -3.20 -22.24 27.74
CA VAL A 4 -4.56 -22.58 27.32
C VAL A 4 -4.45 -23.72 26.31
N LEU A 5 -4.89 -24.93 26.70
CA LEU A 5 -4.96 -26.09 25.82
C LEU A 5 -6.17 -25.96 24.89
N VAL A 6 -6.02 -25.16 23.84
CA VAL A 6 -7.00 -25.01 22.78
C VAL A 6 -6.47 -25.58 21.49
N TYR A 7 -7.34 -26.30 20.77
CA TYR A 7 -7.03 -26.82 19.44
C TYR A 7 -6.73 -25.65 18.50
N GLN A 8 -5.74 -25.84 17.63
CA GLN A 8 -5.27 -24.82 16.69
C GLN A 8 -6.40 -24.31 15.76
N THR A 9 -7.46 -25.10 15.59
CA THR A 9 -8.67 -24.75 14.83
C THR A 9 -9.55 -23.70 15.50
N GLN A 10 -9.40 -23.43 16.80
CA GLN A 10 -10.15 -22.39 17.50
C GLN A 10 -9.52 -21.00 17.36
N TRP A 11 -8.29 -20.92 16.85
CA TRP A 11 -7.58 -19.66 16.59
C TRP A 11 -8.12 -18.96 15.34
N GLU A 12 -9.40 -18.59 15.37
CA GLU A 12 -10.04 -17.76 14.35
C GLU A 12 -10.09 -16.28 14.76
N ASN A 13 -10.57 -15.43 13.87
CA ASN A 13 -10.67 -13.98 14.10
C ASN A 13 -11.48 -13.69 15.38
N GLY A 14 -10.90 -12.91 16.29
CA GLY A 14 -11.51 -12.59 17.59
C GLY A 14 -11.14 -13.56 18.73
N PHE A 15 -10.45 -14.67 18.44
CA PHE A 15 -10.07 -15.64 19.48
C PHE A 15 -9.13 -15.05 20.54
N HIS A 16 -8.38 -13.99 20.24
CA HIS A 16 -7.56 -13.29 21.24
C HIS A 16 -8.39 -12.79 22.45
N ALA A 17 -9.60 -12.30 22.22
CA ALA A 17 -10.48 -11.84 23.29
C ALA A 17 -11.04 -13.02 24.11
N GLN A 18 -11.36 -14.14 23.46
CA GLN A 18 -11.78 -15.38 24.14
C GLN A 18 -10.63 -16.05 24.91
N ALA A 19 -9.42 -16.06 24.37
CA ALA A 19 -8.23 -16.52 25.07
C ALA A 19 -7.99 -15.68 26.33
N ALA A 20 -8.16 -14.36 26.25
CA ALA A 20 -8.06 -13.49 27.40
C ALA A 20 -9.16 -13.73 28.44
N GLU A 21 -10.39 -14.03 28.01
CA GLU A 21 -11.48 -14.44 28.90
C GLU A 21 -11.12 -15.71 29.68
N ILE A 22 -10.52 -16.69 29.00
CA ILE A 22 -10.13 -17.97 29.62
C ILE A 22 -9.02 -17.76 30.67
N ILE A 23 -8.08 -16.84 30.42
CA ILE A 23 -6.93 -16.63 31.30
C ILE A 23 -7.27 -15.74 32.50
N ALA A 24 -8.02 -14.65 32.30
CA ALA A 24 -8.19 -13.59 33.29
C ALA A 24 -9.64 -13.17 33.54
N GLY A 25 -10.60 -13.84 32.91
CA GLY A 25 -12.03 -13.57 33.08
C GLY A 25 -12.57 -12.45 32.18
N LYS A 26 -13.89 -12.22 32.30
CA LYS A 26 -14.67 -11.32 31.42
C LYS A 26 -14.22 -9.86 31.42
N TRP A 27 -13.61 -9.39 32.51
CA TRP A 27 -13.11 -8.01 32.59
C TRP A 27 -12.03 -7.76 31.53
N LEU A 28 -11.02 -8.64 31.44
CA LEU A 28 -9.94 -8.47 30.47
C LEU A 28 -10.43 -8.58 29.03
N LYS A 29 -11.41 -9.46 28.78
CA LYS A 29 -12.08 -9.56 27.47
C LYS A 29 -12.69 -8.23 27.04
N ILE A 30 -13.47 -7.56 27.90
CA ILE A 30 -14.12 -6.28 27.56
C ILE A 30 -13.08 -5.21 27.22
N TRP A 31 -11.99 -5.13 27.99
CA TRP A 31 -10.92 -4.17 27.71
C TRP A 31 -10.20 -4.46 26.39
N ILE A 32 -9.96 -5.74 26.07
CA ILE A 32 -9.34 -6.14 24.80
C ILE A 32 -10.28 -5.89 23.63
N ASP A 33 -11.57 -6.19 23.75
CA ASP A 33 -12.57 -5.92 22.71
C ASP A 33 -12.66 -4.41 22.43
N PHE A 34 -12.75 -3.59 23.48
CA PHE A 34 -12.78 -2.13 23.32
C PHE A 34 -11.49 -1.60 22.69
N GLY A 35 -10.33 -2.08 23.14
CA GLY A 35 -9.03 -1.72 22.56
C GLY A 35 -8.88 -2.15 21.10
N ALA A 36 -9.37 -3.34 20.74
CA ALA A 36 -9.35 -3.84 19.38
C ALA A 36 -10.22 -2.99 18.44
N VAL A 37 -11.42 -2.62 18.87
CA VAL A 37 -12.30 -1.73 18.09
C VAL A 37 -11.67 -0.35 17.92
N LEU A 38 -11.13 0.25 19.00
CA LEU A 38 -10.48 1.55 18.92
C LEU A 38 -9.24 1.54 18.01
N SER A 39 -8.45 0.46 18.07
CA SER A 39 -7.30 0.24 17.19
C SER A 39 -7.72 0.13 15.73
N ALA A 40 -8.77 -0.65 15.43
CA ALA A 40 -9.29 -0.81 14.07
C ALA A 40 -9.77 0.53 13.48
N ILE A 41 -10.44 1.36 14.28
CA ILE A 41 -10.87 2.71 13.87
C ILE A 41 -9.65 3.60 13.56
N GLY A 42 -8.63 3.59 14.43
CA GLY A 42 -7.41 4.37 14.25
C GLY A 42 -6.62 3.96 13.00
N LEU A 43 -6.48 2.65 12.78
CA LEU A 43 -5.83 2.10 11.58
C LEU A 43 -6.59 2.49 10.31
N PHE A 44 -7.92 2.41 10.32
CA PHE A 44 -8.73 2.79 9.16
C PHE A 44 -8.60 4.28 8.82
N GLU A 45 -8.66 5.16 9.82
CA GLU A 45 -8.49 6.60 9.61
C GLU A 45 -7.11 6.95 9.07
N ALA A 46 -6.04 6.40 9.67
CA ALA A 46 -4.68 6.62 9.23
C ALA A 46 -4.46 6.16 7.78
N GLN A 47 -5.01 4.99 7.42
CA GLN A 47 -4.91 4.46 6.06
C GLN A 47 -5.68 5.32 5.05
N LEU A 48 -6.92 5.70 5.38
CA LEU A 48 -7.75 6.53 4.52
C LEU A 48 -7.07 7.89 4.26
N SER A 49 -6.48 8.48 5.29
CA SER A 49 -5.70 9.72 5.19
C SER A 49 -4.48 9.54 4.29
N SER A 50 -3.69 8.48 4.51
CA SER A 50 -2.51 8.18 3.69
C SER A 50 -2.85 8.08 2.21
N SER A 51 -3.85 7.26 1.85
CA SER A 51 -4.26 7.06 0.46
C SER A 51 -4.81 8.35 -0.18
N ALA A 52 -5.55 9.16 0.57
CA ALA A 52 -6.06 10.42 0.06
C ALA A 52 -4.94 11.43 -0.25
N TYR A 53 -3.91 11.50 0.59
CA TYR A 53 -2.75 12.36 0.36
C TYR A 53 -1.79 11.84 -0.73
N GLN A 54 -1.69 10.52 -0.91
CA GLN A 54 -0.96 9.95 -2.05
C GLN A 54 -1.60 10.36 -3.38
N ILE A 55 -2.92 10.25 -3.51
CA ILE A 55 -3.66 10.69 -4.71
C ILE A 55 -3.44 12.19 -4.97
N LEU A 56 -3.49 13.00 -3.93
CA LEU A 56 -3.21 14.44 -4.02
C LEU A 56 -1.77 14.70 -4.48
N GLY A 57 -0.79 14.03 -3.88
CA GLY A 57 0.62 14.17 -4.25
C GLY A 57 0.88 13.80 -5.70
N MET A 58 0.25 12.72 -6.20
CA MET A 58 0.32 12.36 -7.62
C MET A 58 -0.30 13.41 -8.54
N ALA A 59 -1.35 14.12 -8.10
CA ALA A 59 -1.94 15.21 -8.86
C ALA A 59 -1.01 16.44 -8.92
N GLU A 60 -0.39 16.80 -7.78
CA GLU A 60 0.53 17.94 -7.68
C GLU A 60 1.78 17.77 -8.56
N ILE A 61 2.31 16.54 -8.68
CA ILE A 61 3.43 16.25 -9.60
C ILE A 61 2.99 16.00 -11.06
N GLY A 62 1.71 16.22 -11.40
CA GLY A 62 1.21 16.16 -12.77
C GLY A 62 1.08 14.76 -13.36
N ILE A 63 1.06 13.72 -12.50
CA ILE A 63 0.73 12.35 -12.90
C ILE A 63 -0.79 12.20 -13.05
N LEU A 64 -1.56 12.69 -12.07
CA LEU A 64 -3.02 12.73 -12.11
C LEU A 64 -3.52 14.08 -12.64
N SER A 65 -4.78 14.12 -13.09
CA SER A 65 -5.41 15.36 -13.51
C SER A 65 -5.63 16.31 -12.33
N LYS A 66 -5.68 17.62 -12.59
CA LYS A 66 -5.89 18.65 -11.56
C LYS A 66 -7.15 18.45 -10.72
N LEU A 67 -8.14 17.70 -11.22
CA LEU A 67 -9.35 17.36 -10.46
C LEU A 67 -9.01 16.62 -9.16
N PHE A 68 -8.06 15.69 -9.20
CA PHE A 68 -7.61 14.96 -8.02
C PHE A 68 -6.78 15.84 -7.06
N GLY A 69 -6.27 16.96 -7.55
CA GLY A 69 -5.59 17.99 -6.76
C GLY A 69 -6.53 18.93 -5.99
N VAL A 70 -7.85 18.86 -6.22
CA VAL A 70 -8.80 19.81 -5.63
C VAL A 70 -8.99 19.55 -4.14
N ARG A 71 -8.59 20.53 -3.33
CA ARG A 71 -8.84 20.55 -1.89
C ARG A 71 -10.17 21.23 -1.57
N SER A 72 -10.90 20.71 -0.57
CA SER A 72 -12.13 21.32 -0.08
C SER A 72 -11.85 22.69 0.55
N LYS A 73 -12.71 23.69 0.30
CA LYS A 73 -12.52 25.07 0.80
C LYS A 73 -12.62 25.19 2.32
N TRP A 74 -13.35 24.29 2.98
CA TRP A 74 -13.61 24.41 4.41
C TRP A 74 -12.54 23.70 5.25
N PHE A 75 -12.17 22.48 4.85
CA PHE A 75 -11.24 21.62 5.59
C PHE A 75 -9.83 21.59 5.02
N HIS A 76 -9.60 22.15 3.82
CA HIS A 76 -8.36 22.02 3.07
C HIS A 76 -7.92 20.56 2.80
N THR A 77 -8.85 19.61 2.87
CA THR A 77 -8.60 18.18 2.65
C THR A 77 -8.87 17.75 1.20
N PRO A 78 -8.15 16.74 0.69
CA PRO A 78 -8.37 16.18 -0.65
C PRO A 78 -9.65 15.33 -0.69
N TRP A 79 -10.80 15.98 -0.88
CA TRP A 79 -12.11 15.31 -0.81
C TRP A 79 -12.29 14.23 -1.88
N LEU A 80 -11.74 14.43 -3.10
CA LEU A 80 -11.76 13.41 -4.15
C LEU A 80 -10.94 12.18 -3.76
N GLY A 81 -9.77 12.35 -3.15
CA GLY A 81 -8.93 11.24 -2.68
C GLY A 81 -9.65 10.40 -1.62
N ILE A 82 -10.33 11.08 -0.68
CA ILE A 82 -11.15 10.42 0.35
C ILE A 82 -12.30 9.65 -0.29
N LEU A 83 -13.04 10.27 -1.20
CA LEU A 83 -14.19 9.68 -1.87
C LEU A 83 -13.80 8.44 -2.67
N VAL A 84 -12.72 8.50 -3.45
CA VAL A 84 -12.20 7.37 -4.23
C VAL A 84 -11.79 6.22 -3.30
N SER A 85 -11.01 6.52 -2.25
CA SER A 85 -10.57 5.51 -1.29
C SER A 85 -11.74 4.85 -0.55
N THR A 86 -12.77 5.63 -0.23
CA THR A 86 -14.00 5.13 0.43
C THR A 86 -14.79 4.21 -0.49
N ILE A 87 -14.96 4.58 -1.77
CA ILE A 87 -15.65 3.73 -2.75
C ILE A 87 -14.91 2.41 -2.93
N ILE A 88 -13.58 2.43 -3.05
CA ILE A 88 -12.76 1.22 -3.19
C ILE A 88 -12.93 0.35 -1.94
N THR A 89 -12.87 0.95 -0.74
CA THR A 89 -13.08 0.23 0.52
C THR A 89 -14.44 -0.45 0.55
N ILE A 90 -15.52 0.27 0.24
CA ILE A 90 -16.89 -0.30 0.22
C ILE A 90 -16.99 -1.45 -0.79
N GLY A 91 -16.36 -1.32 -1.96
CA GLY A 91 -16.33 -2.36 -2.98
C GLY A 91 -15.63 -3.64 -2.50
N VAL A 92 -14.52 -3.50 -1.77
CA VAL A 92 -13.74 -4.63 -1.23
C VAL A 92 -14.41 -5.25 0.01
N SER A 93 -15.17 -4.48 0.79
CA SER A 93 -15.85 -4.95 2.02
C SER A 93 -16.84 -6.10 1.82
N TYR A 94 -17.28 -6.39 0.59
CA TYR A 94 -18.14 -7.53 0.30
C TYR A 94 -17.39 -8.87 0.25
N MET A 95 -16.07 -8.86 0.29
CA MET A 95 -15.24 -10.07 0.27
C MET A 95 -14.95 -10.61 1.69
N ASP A 96 -14.65 -11.91 1.77
CA ASP A 96 -14.17 -12.50 3.03
C ASP A 96 -12.88 -11.83 3.50
N PHE A 97 -12.81 -11.56 4.80
CA PHE A 97 -11.68 -10.89 5.46
C PHE A 97 -10.33 -11.57 5.17
N THR A 98 -10.28 -12.91 5.15
CA THR A 98 -9.07 -13.68 4.82
C THR A 98 -8.60 -13.43 3.38
N ASN A 99 -9.54 -13.33 2.43
CA ASN A 99 -9.23 -13.02 1.05
C ASN A 99 -8.76 -11.56 0.92
N ILE A 100 -9.36 -10.63 1.67
CA ILE A 100 -8.95 -9.21 1.69
C ILE A 100 -7.50 -9.09 2.19
N ILE A 101 -7.18 -9.63 3.37
CA ILE A 101 -5.82 -9.56 3.93
C ILE A 101 -4.81 -10.23 3.01
N SER A 102 -5.15 -11.41 2.49
CA SER A 102 -4.23 -12.13 1.60
C SER A 102 -3.98 -11.36 0.30
N SER A 103 -5.00 -10.69 -0.24
CA SER A 103 -4.87 -9.83 -1.42
C SER A 103 -4.06 -8.57 -1.14
N ALA A 104 -4.28 -7.93 0.01
CA ALA A 104 -3.50 -6.79 0.46
C ALA A 104 -2.02 -7.17 0.64
N ASN A 105 -1.73 -8.29 1.31
CA ASN A 105 -0.36 -8.79 1.49
C ASN A 105 0.31 -9.13 0.16
N PHE A 106 -0.44 -9.67 -0.80
CA PHE A 106 0.08 -9.95 -2.14
C PHE A 106 0.47 -8.67 -2.89
N LEU A 107 -0.42 -7.66 -2.91
CA LEU A 107 -0.16 -6.37 -3.54
C LEU A 107 0.98 -5.62 -2.85
N TYR A 108 1.00 -5.61 -1.52
CA TYR A 108 2.08 -5.03 -0.74
C TYR A 108 3.43 -5.71 -1.03
N SER A 109 3.43 -7.04 -1.15
CA SER A 109 4.63 -7.78 -1.54
C SER A 109 5.10 -7.42 -2.95
N LEU A 110 4.20 -7.14 -3.90
CA LEU A 110 4.57 -6.61 -5.23
C LEU A 110 5.21 -5.23 -5.12
N GLY A 111 4.58 -4.32 -4.36
CA GLY A 111 5.08 -2.96 -4.11
C GLY A 111 6.50 -3.00 -3.52
N MET A 112 6.71 -3.76 -2.46
CA MET A 112 8.01 -3.94 -1.82
C MET A 112 9.09 -4.50 -2.76
N LEU A 113 8.76 -5.45 -3.64
CA LEU A 113 9.71 -5.95 -4.64
C LEU A 113 10.10 -4.87 -5.65
N LEU A 114 9.15 -4.05 -6.08
CA LEU A 114 9.39 -2.89 -6.94
C LEU A 114 10.23 -1.82 -6.24
N GLU A 115 10.02 -1.59 -4.94
CA GLU A 115 10.86 -0.69 -4.14
C GLU A 115 12.30 -1.18 -4.06
N PHE A 116 12.52 -2.46 -3.76
CA PHE A 116 13.86 -3.04 -3.72
C PHE A 116 14.54 -3.00 -5.08
N ALA A 117 13.81 -3.29 -6.16
CA ALA A 117 14.32 -3.17 -7.51
C ALA A 117 14.72 -1.72 -7.83
N SER A 118 13.87 -0.75 -7.49
CA SER A 118 14.11 0.68 -7.68
C SER A 118 15.30 1.17 -6.86
N PHE A 119 15.42 0.71 -5.62
CA PHE A 119 16.54 1.04 -4.73
C PHE A 119 17.88 0.56 -5.29
N LEU A 120 17.94 -0.70 -5.74
CA LEU A 120 19.12 -1.28 -6.37
C LEU A 120 19.45 -0.58 -7.69
N TRP A 121 18.43 -0.32 -8.51
CA TRP A 121 18.56 0.42 -9.77
C TRP A 121 19.15 1.81 -9.56
N LEU A 122 18.60 2.58 -8.62
CA LEU A 122 19.07 3.94 -8.31
C LEU A 122 20.50 3.93 -7.75
N ARG A 123 20.90 2.87 -7.03
CA ARG A 123 22.28 2.71 -6.53
C ARG A 123 23.27 2.43 -7.66
N TRP A 124 22.85 1.69 -8.68
CA TRP A 124 23.70 1.37 -9.82
C TRP A 124 23.77 2.51 -10.83
N LYS A 125 22.63 3.11 -11.18
CA LYS A 125 22.53 4.15 -12.23
C LYS A 125 23.07 5.51 -11.77
N SER A 126 22.76 5.92 -10.54
CA SER A 126 23.09 7.26 -10.03
C SER A 126 23.83 7.19 -8.69
N PRO A 127 25.10 6.71 -8.68
CA PRO A 127 25.89 6.56 -7.46
C PRO A 127 26.36 7.90 -6.86
N SER A 128 26.41 8.97 -7.65
CA SER A 128 26.91 10.31 -7.26
C SER A 128 25.88 11.21 -6.57
N ILE A 129 24.60 10.81 -6.51
CA ILE A 129 23.55 11.60 -5.84
C ILE A 129 23.89 11.72 -4.35
N LYS A 130 23.85 12.95 -3.82
CA LYS A 130 24.02 13.22 -2.37
C LYS A 130 22.87 12.59 -1.60
N ARG A 131 23.16 11.58 -0.79
CA ARG A 131 22.17 10.86 0.04
C ARG A 131 22.36 11.26 1.50
N PRO A 132 21.35 11.89 2.16
CA PRO A 132 21.43 12.24 3.58
C PRO A 132 21.68 11.01 4.47
N TYR A 133 21.10 9.86 4.08
CA TYR A 133 21.34 8.57 4.71
C TYR A 133 21.81 7.54 3.67
N ARG A 134 22.87 6.79 3.99
CA ARG A 134 23.46 5.78 3.12
C ARG A 134 23.66 4.49 3.89
N VAL A 135 23.04 3.40 3.41
CA VAL A 135 23.35 2.05 3.91
C VAL A 135 24.84 1.77 3.67
N PRO A 136 25.61 1.43 4.71
CA PRO A 136 27.09 1.35 4.67
C PRO A 136 27.64 0.11 3.94
N LEU A 137 26.84 -0.53 3.09
CA LEU A 137 27.19 -1.77 2.41
C LEU A 137 27.56 -1.52 0.93
N LYS A 138 28.44 -2.38 0.39
CA LYS A 138 28.81 -2.39 -1.04
C LYS A 138 27.65 -2.95 -1.88
N LEU A 139 27.57 -2.59 -3.16
CA LEU A 139 26.50 -3.02 -4.08
C LEU A 139 26.16 -4.52 -4.03
N PRO A 140 27.11 -5.48 -4.11
CA PRO A 140 26.76 -6.91 -4.08
C PRO A 140 26.13 -7.32 -2.74
N LEU A 141 26.59 -6.74 -1.63
CA LEU A 141 26.05 -7.04 -0.32
C LEU A 141 24.65 -6.40 -0.11
N LEU A 142 24.39 -5.25 -0.74
CA LEU A 142 23.03 -4.68 -0.84
C LEU A 142 22.09 -5.64 -1.58
N VAL A 143 22.54 -6.17 -2.72
CA VAL A 143 21.74 -7.10 -3.52
C VAL A 143 21.36 -8.32 -2.69
N VAL A 144 22.31 -8.93 -1.98
CA VAL A 144 22.03 -10.07 -1.10
C VAL A 144 21.08 -9.68 0.04
N MET A 145 21.29 -8.52 0.67
CA MET A 145 20.41 -8.01 1.73
C MET A 145 18.96 -7.82 1.24
N CYS A 146 18.76 -7.32 0.02
CA CYS A 146 17.43 -7.18 -0.57
C CYS A 146 16.85 -8.53 -1.03
N LEU A 147 17.70 -9.48 -1.45
CA LEU A 147 17.28 -10.80 -1.94
C LEU A 147 16.65 -11.66 -0.84
N VAL A 148 17.17 -11.58 0.39
CA VAL A 148 16.64 -12.34 1.54
C VAL A 148 15.15 -12.03 1.80
N PRO A 149 14.74 -10.77 2.08
CA PRO A 149 13.32 -10.45 2.26
C PRO A 149 12.52 -10.65 0.98
N SER A 150 13.10 -10.38 -0.20
CA SER A 150 12.44 -10.66 -1.49
C SER A 150 12.05 -12.14 -1.63
N GLY A 151 12.91 -13.06 -1.20
CA GLY A 151 12.62 -14.50 -1.21
C GLY A 151 11.43 -14.86 -0.33
N PHE A 152 11.31 -14.25 0.86
CA PHE A 152 10.15 -14.43 1.74
C PHE A 152 8.87 -13.84 1.14
N LEU A 153 8.95 -12.66 0.53
CA LEU A 153 7.81 -12.04 -0.14
C LEU A 153 7.30 -12.91 -1.30
N VAL A 154 8.21 -13.43 -2.12
CA VAL A 154 7.86 -14.36 -3.21
C VAL A 154 7.25 -15.65 -2.66
N LEU A 155 7.74 -16.18 -1.53
CA LEU A 155 7.12 -17.35 -0.88
C LEU A 155 5.67 -17.07 -0.47
N ILE A 156 5.40 -15.93 0.16
CA ILE A 156 4.04 -15.52 0.55
C ILE A 156 3.15 -15.42 -0.68
N MET A 157 3.67 -14.86 -1.78
CA MET A 157 2.94 -14.80 -3.05
C MET A 157 2.60 -16.19 -3.56
N VAL A 158 3.57 -17.11 -3.63
CA VAL A 158 3.36 -18.47 -4.15
C VAL A 158 2.31 -19.25 -3.36
N ILE A 159 2.20 -19.03 -2.05
CA ILE A 159 1.23 -19.70 -1.18
C ILE A 159 -0.19 -19.12 -1.32
N ALA A 160 -0.35 -17.97 -1.97
CA ALA A 160 -1.65 -17.31 -2.13
C ALA A 160 -2.68 -18.20 -2.86
N THR A 161 -3.94 -18.07 -2.47
CA THR A 161 -5.05 -18.83 -3.08
C THR A 161 -5.41 -18.28 -4.46
N LYS A 162 -6.08 -19.11 -5.28
CA LYS A 162 -6.51 -18.70 -6.64
C LYS A 162 -7.42 -17.47 -6.63
N THR A 163 -8.29 -17.35 -5.63
CA THR A 163 -9.15 -16.17 -5.43
C THR A 163 -8.32 -14.92 -5.22
N VAL A 164 -7.27 -15.01 -4.40
CA VAL A 164 -6.36 -13.90 -4.11
C VAL A 164 -5.61 -13.47 -5.36
N TYR A 165 -5.07 -14.41 -6.15
CA TYR A 165 -4.42 -14.09 -7.43
C TYR A 165 -5.36 -13.39 -8.42
N LEU A 166 -6.63 -13.82 -8.47
CA LEU A 166 -7.62 -13.20 -9.35
C LEU A 166 -7.90 -11.77 -8.89
N VAL A 167 -8.18 -11.58 -7.61
CA VAL A 167 -8.51 -10.27 -7.03
C VAL A 167 -7.34 -9.30 -7.16
N SER A 168 -6.14 -9.72 -6.76
CA SER A 168 -4.93 -8.91 -6.89
C SER A 168 -4.60 -8.61 -8.35
N GLY A 169 -4.72 -9.59 -9.24
CA GLY A 169 -4.55 -9.41 -10.68
C GLY A 169 -5.52 -8.40 -11.27
N VAL A 170 -6.81 -8.48 -10.92
CA VAL A 170 -7.83 -7.51 -11.36
C VAL A 170 -7.52 -6.12 -10.82
N MET A 171 -7.15 -5.99 -9.55
CA MET A 171 -6.80 -4.69 -8.96
C MET A 171 -5.55 -4.09 -9.62
N SER A 172 -4.50 -4.89 -9.87
CA SER A 172 -3.30 -4.43 -10.57
C SER A 172 -3.60 -4.00 -12.01
N VAL A 173 -4.39 -4.79 -12.75
CA VAL A 173 -4.79 -4.44 -14.12
C VAL A 173 -5.68 -3.19 -14.13
N ALA A 174 -6.59 -3.04 -13.17
CA ALA A 174 -7.41 -1.84 -13.02
C ALA A 174 -6.55 -0.60 -12.71
N GLY A 175 -5.57 -0.71 -11.81
CA GLY A 175 -4.64 0.37 -11.48
C GLY A 175 -3.78 0.79 -12.69
N ILE A 176 -3.18 -0.19 -13.39
CA ILE A 176 -2.42 0.06 -14.62
C ILE A 176 -3.31 0.65 -15.71
N GLY A 177 -4.52 0.10 -15.89
CA GLY A 177 -5.50 0.58 -16.86
C GLY A 177 -5.92 2.02 -16.58
N PHE A 178 -6.16 2.36 -15.31
CA PHE A 178 -6.46 3.73 -14.88
C PHE A 178 -5.29 4.67 -15.13
N PHE A 179 -4.06 4.26 -14.82
CA PHE A 179 -2.85 5.02 -15.10
C PHE A 179 -2.68 5.29 -16.61
N LEU A 180 -2.86 4.26 -17.44
CA LEU A 180 -2.80 4.41 -18.90
C LEU A 180 -3.93 5.29 -19.44
N PHE A 181 -5.13 5.16 -18.89
CA PHE A 181 -6.27 6.02 -19.23
C PHE A 181 -5.96 7.50 -18.95
N ILE A 182 -5.38 7.80 -17.79
CA ILE A 182 -4.94 9.16 -17.45
C ILE A 182 -3.84 9.63 -18.40
N LYS A 183 -2.87 8.77 -18.74
CA LYS A 183 -1.82 9.10 -19.71
C LYS A 183 -2.39 9.39 -21.10
N LEU A 184 -3.43 8.67 -21.52
CA LEU A 184 -4.17 8.93 -22.76
C LEU A 184 -4.94 10.26 -22.69
N CYS A 185 -5.61 10.56 -21.57
CA CYS A 185 -6.26 11.85 -21.34
C CYS A 185 -5.26 13.02 -21.37
N LYS A 186 -4.06 12.84 -20.81
CA LYS A 186 -2.94 13.80 -20.88
C LYS A 186 -2.53 14.04 -22.33
N ARG A 187 -2.37 12.97 -23.13
CA ARG A 187 -2.00 13.07 -24.55
C ARG A 187 -3.08 13.75 -25.40
N LYS A 188 -4.36 13.50 -25.12
CA LYS A 188 -5.49 14.13 -25.82
C LYS A 188 -5.83 15.54 -25.31
N LYS A 189 -5.15 16.07 -24.28
CA LYS A 189 -5.45 17.36 -23.62
C LYS A 189 -6.90 17.51 -23.14
N TRP A 190 -7.57 16.40 -22.82
CA TRP A 190 -8.97 16.44 -22.39
C TRP A 190 -9.15 17.05 -21.00
N VAL A 191 -8.09 17.02 -20.18
CA VAL A 191 -8.14 17.42 -18.78
C VAL A 191 -6.89 18.22 -18.45
N GLY A 192 -7.02 19.28 -17.64
CA GLY A 192 -5.89 20.09 -17.20
C GLY A 192 -5.01 19.29 -16.24
N PHE A 193 -3.70 19.24 -16.53
CA PHE A 193 -2.68 18.72 -15.63
C PHE A 193 -1.88 19.88 -15.05
N GLU A 194 -1.30 19.71 -13.87
CA GLU A 194 -0.30 20.65 -13.36
C GLU A 194 0.90 20.66 -14.31
N GLN A 195 1.41 21.86 -14.62
CA GLN A 195 2.62 21.97 -15.43
C GLN A 195 3.78 21.42 -14.61
N GLU A 196 4.40 20.37 -15.15
CA GLU A 196 5.59 19.78 -14.58
C GLU A 196 6.67 20.88 -14.54
N LYS A 197 7.10 21.29 -13.34
CA LYS A 197 8.27 22.15 -13.21
C LYS A 197 9.47 21.36 -13.74
N ASP A 198 10.02 21.86 -14.83
CA ASP A 198 11.14 21.28 -15.57
C ASP A 198 12.45 21.50 -14.81
N ASP A 199 12.53 20.90 -13.62
CA ASP A 199 13.75 20.82 -12.86
C ASP A 199 14.54 19.68 -13.50
N GLY A 200 15.62 20.03 -14.22
CA GLY A 200 16.42 19.23 -15.18
C GLY A 200 17.03 17.91 -14.69
N PHE A 201 16.21 17.06 -14.09
CA PHE A 201 16.47 15.69 -13.75
C PHE A 201 15.97 14.83 -14.92
N GLU A 202 16.84 14.02 -15.54
CA GLU A 202 16.46 12.99 -16.52
C GLU A 202 15.43 12.04 -15.87
N ARG A 203 14.14 12.35 -16.01
CA ARG A 203 13.00 11.68 -15.35
C ARG A 203 12.46 10.50 -16.11
N ASP A 204 12.93 10.22 -17.32
CA ASP A 204 12.18 9.38 -18.26
C ASP A 204 12.12 7.91 -17.89
N ASN A 205 13.07 7.38 -17.11
CA ASN A 205 13.04 5.98 -16.64
C ASN A 205 12.83 5.82 -15.13
N VAL A 206 13.30 6.77 -14.32
CA VAL A 206 13.23 6.67 -12.85
C VAL A 206 11.85 7.04 -12.33
N SER A 207 11.17 8.00 -12.98
CA SER A 207 9.80 8.35 -12.60
C SER A 207 8.86 7.17 -12.82
N SER A 208 8.94 6.45 -13.95
CA SER A 208 8.02 5.35 -14.24
C SER A 208 8.09 4.19 -13.23
N LEU A 209 9.26 3.91 -12.66
CA LEU A 209 9.46 2.90 -11.62
C LEU A 209 8.96 3.39 -10.25
N CYS A 210 9.32 4.60 -9.83
CA CYS A 210 8.79 5.19 -8.60
C CYS A 210 7.26 5.35 -8.66
N ILE A 211 6.70 5.69 -9.83
CA ILE A 211 5.26 5.82 -10.04
C ILE A 211 4.56 4.47 -9.92
N SER A 212 5.21 3.38 -10.36
CA SER A 212 4.64 2.04 -10.19
C SER A 212 4.58 1.61 -8.72
N VAL A 213 5.52 2.07 -7.89
CA VAL A 213 5.48 1.89 -6.43
C VAL A 213 4.28 2.62 -5.83
N VAL A 214 4.10 3.92 -6.11
CA VAL A 214 2.97 4.69 -5.55
C VAL A 214 1.60 4.22 -6.06
N VAL A 215 1.52 3.53 -7.21
CA VAL A 215 0.25 2.95 -7.71
C VAL A 215 -0.13 1.65 -6.98
N LEU A 216 0.82 1.00 -6.30
CA LEU A 216 0.62 -0.27 -5.60
C LEU A 216 0.54 -0.14 -4.07
N ASP A 217 0.99 0.99 -3.50
CA ASP A 217 0.81 1.37 -2.09
C ASP A 217 -0.44 2.23 -1.86
#